data_AF-A0A1H1D4Z2-F1
#
_entry.id   AF-A0A1H1D4Z2-F1
#
_cell.length_a   1.000
_cell.length_b   1.000
_cell.length_c   1.000
_cell.angle_alpha   90.00
_cell.angle_beta   90.00
_cell.angle_gamma   90.00
#
_symmetry.space_group_name_H-M   'P 1'
#
loop_
_entity.id
_entity.type
_entity.pdbx_description
1 polymer ?
#
loop_
_entity_poly.entity_id
_entity_poly.type
_entity_poly.pdbx_seq_one_letter_code
_entity_poly.pdbx_strand_id
1 'polypeptide(L)'
;MNSTLTQALQQLRSAIPIGLRHALALLERCAGDPQQAAECYKAELLQVLVDRSGLPADQARAHLHGAGYDLSRALSAIEQMRYSLTERILRQHHQDKGRALDLIAQALETAEQLPRQYWLDFAQLEQLPPATRCFMVLHEWLAFEDWEGFDCALHFHLPQAIAQLRHLQRDALADTLDQAEQRQQQLRAAHAGGESAAELAVRVNQDALFNTCQQRFSEQRAHLDECLYAWVERHIEQFPA
;
A
#
# COMPACT_ATOMS: atom_id res chain seq x y z
N MET A 1 22.06 44.69 -8.83
CA MET A 1 20.76 44.14 -9.24
C MET A 1 19.78 45.29 -9.33
N ASN A 2 19.20 45.55 -10.50
CA ASN A 2 18.29 46.68 -10.74
C ASN A 2 17.04 46.58 -9.86
N SER A 3 16.66 47.67 -9.18
CA SER A 3 15.47 47.71 -8.30
C SER A 3 14.19 47.28 -9.01
N THR A 4 14.09 47.56 -10.31
CA THR A 4 13.00 47.18 -11.20
C THR A 4 12.88 45.67 -11.40
N LEU A 5 14.00 44.95 -11.55
CA LEU A 5 13.99 43.49 -11.70
C LEU A 5 13.57 42.80 -10.40
N THR A 6 14.04 43.31 -9.25
CA THR A 6 13.65 42.79 -7.93
C THR A 6 12.15 42.97 -7.68
N GLN A 7 11.58 44.12 -8.07
CA GLN A 7 10.14 44.36 -7.98
C GLN A 7 9.33 43.45 -8.91
N ALA A 8 9.73 43.31 -10.17
CA ALA A 8 9.07 42.43 -11.13
C ALA A 8 9.09 40.95 -10.68
N LEU A 9 10.22 40.51 -10.11
CA LEU A 9 10.37 39.16 -9.55
C LEU A 9 9.46 38.92 -8.35
N GLN A 10 9.33 39.90 -7.45
CA GLN A 10 8.41 39.82 -6.31
C GLN A 10 6.95 39.76 -6.78
N GLN A 11 6.58 40.59 -7.75
CA GLN A 11 5.22 40.59 -8.33
C GLN A 11 4.89 39.23 -8.96
N LEU A 12 5.77 38.70 -9.82
CA LEU A 12 5.57 37.40 -10.46
C LEU A 12 5.41 36.25 -9.45
N ARG A 13 6.29 36.20 -8.43
CA ARG A 13 6.26 35.14 -7.39
C ARG A 13 5.09 35.28 -6.42
N SER A 14 4.51 36.47 -6.29
CA SER A 14 3.28 36.67 -5.51
C SER A 14 2.03 36.16 -6.23
N ALA A 15 2.07 36.13 -7.57
CA ALA A 15 0.96 35.69 -8.40
C ALA A 15 0.95 34.17 -8.67
N ILE A 16 2.12 33.52 -8.71
CA ILE A 16 2.25 32.12 -9.10
C ILE A 16 3.40 31.42 -8.33
N PRO A 17 3.22 30.16 -7.88
CA PRO A 17 4.32 29.38 -7.32
C PRO A 17 5.36 29.04 -8.42
N ILE A 18 6.43 29.83 -8.49
CA ILE A 18 7.50 29.68 -9.46
C ILE A 18 8.89 29.67 -8.79
N GLY A 19 9.80 28.81 -9.28
CA GLY A 19 11.19 28.76 -8.83
C GLY A 19 11.99 30.01 -9.25
N LEU A 20 12.96 30.43 -8.44
CA LEU A 20 13.71 31.67 -8.64
C LEU A 20 14.40 31.73 -10.02
N ARG A 21 15.07 30.65 -10.42
CA ARG A 21 15.80 30.58 -11.69
C ARG A 21 14.86 30.67 -12.90
N HIS A 22 13.74 29.95 -12.86
CA HIS A 22 12.75 29.96 -13.94
C HIS A 22 12.06 31.33 -14.08
N ALA A 23 11.75 31.96 -12.94
CA ALA A 23 11.16 33.29 -12.91
C ALA A 23 12.06 34.35 -13.54
N LEU A 24 13.36 34.32 -13.25
CA LEU A 24 14.34 35.23 -13.87
C LEU A 24 14.43 35.01 -15.38
N ALA A 25 14.52 33.76 -15.83
CA ALA A 25 14.57 33.43 -17.26
C ALA A 25 13.31 33.88 -18.02
N LEU A 26 12.13 33.73 -17.41
CA LEU A 26 10.88 34.21 -18.01
C LEU A 26 10.80 35.74 -18.06
N LEU A 27 11.23 36.43 -17.01
CA LEU A 27 11.29 37.89 -17.02
C LEU A 27 12.25 38.42 -18.09
N GLU A 28 13.41 37.78 -18.29
CA GLU A 28 14.33 38.13 -19.38
C GLU A 28 13.68 37.92 -20.76
N ARG A 29 12.98 36.79 -20.96
CA ARG A 29 12.25 36.49 -22.20
C ARG A 29 11.09 37.46 -22.47
N CYS A 30 10.44 37.97 -21.42
CA CYS A 30 9.30 38.87 -21.50
C CYS A 30 9.68 40.35 -21.29
N ALA A 31 10.94 40.74 -21.56
CA ALA A 31 11.44 42.11 -21.46
C ALA A 31 11.19 42.79 -20.09
N GLY A 32 11.14 41.99 -19.01
CA GLY A 32 10.90 42.45 -17.64
C GLY A 32 9.43 42.61 -17.25
N ASP A 33 8.47 42.25 -18.10
CA ASP A 33 7.04 42.31 -17.78
C ASP A 33 6.59 41.10 -16.95
N PRO A 34 6.20 41.30 -15.67
CA PRO A 34 5.77 40.21 -14.80
C PRO A 34 4.40 39.62 -15.17
N GLN A 35 3.50 40.38 -15.79
CA GLN A 35 2.19 39.87 -16.22
C GLN A 35 2.35 38.96 -17.44
N GLN A 36 3.16 39.38 -18.41
CA GLN A 36 3.43 38.57 -19.59
C GLN A 36 4.21 37.29 -19.23
N ALA A 37 5.21 37.40 -18.35
CA ALA A 37 5.94 36.25 -17.82
C ALA A 37 5.01 35.28 -17.07
N ALA A 38 4.03 35.80 -16.33
CA ALA A 38 3.02 35.02 -15.66
C ALA A 38 2.17 34.20 -16.64
N GLU A 39 1.63 34.82 -17.69
CA GLU A 39 0.83 34.11 -18.70
C GLU A 39 1.64 33.07 -19.48
N CYS A 40 2.90 33.38 -19.82
CA CYS A 40 3.81 32.40 -20.41
C CYS A 40 3.99 31.18 -19.50
N TYR A 41 4.23 31.39 -18.21
CA TYR A 41 4.39 30.28 -17.27
C TYR A 41 3.10 29.46 -17.11
N LYS A 42 1.94 30.10 -17.04
CA LYS A 42 0.64 29.41 -16.99
C LYS A 42 0.41 28.54 -18.22
N ALA A 43 0.79 29.02 -19.41
CA ALA A 43 0.72 28.24 -20.64
C ALA A 43 1.68 27.04 -20.64
N GLU A 44 2.92 27.23 -20.16
CA GLU A 44 3.90 26.14 -19.97
C GLU A 44 3.35 25.06 -19.02
N LEU A 45 2.79 25.46 -17.87
CA LEU A 45 2.17 24.54 -16.91
C LEU A 45 0.96 23.81 -17.48
N LEU A 46 0.12 24.50 -18.26
CA LEU A 46 -1.03 23.90 -18.92
C LEU A 46 -0.61 22.81 -19.90
N GLN A 47 0.42 23.07 -20.72
CA GLN A 47 0.93 22.07 -21.65
C GLN A 47 1.43 20.83 -20.90
N VAL A 48 2.25 21.02 -19.86
CA VAL A 48 2.75 19.90 -19.05
C VAL A 48 1.62 19.11 -18.40
N LEU A 49 0.58 19.80 -17.92
CA LEU A 49 -0.56 19.13 -17.31
C LEU A 49 -1.37 18.33 -18.34
N VAL A 50 -1.62 18.89 -19.53
CA VAL A 50 -2.30 18.20 -20.63
C VAL A 50 -1.51 16.96 -21.04
N ASP A 51 -0.20 17.09 -21.23
CA ASP A 51 0.67 15.97 -21.64
C ASP A 51 0.69 14.84 -20.61
N ARG A 52 0.72 15.19 -19.32
CA ARG A 52 0.77 14.20 -18.22
C ARG A 52 -0.57 13.59 -17.87
N SER A 53 -1.64 14.38 -17.88
CA SER A 53 -2.97 13.93 -17.49
C SER A 53 -3.77 13.36 -18.66
N GLY A 54 -3.45 13.72 -19.91
CA GLY A 54 -4.28 13.42 -21.08
C GLY A 54 -5.66 14.09 -21.06
N LEU A 55 -5.90 15.07 -20.17
CA LEU A 55 -7.14 15.85 -20.16
C LEU A 55 -7.18 16.85 -21.32
N PRO A 56 -8.38 17.18 -21.83
CA PRO A 56 -8.55 18.35 -22.69
C PRO A 56 -8.04 19.62 -22.02
N ALA A 57 -7.47 20.54 -22.81
CA ALA A 57 -6.86 21.78 -22.31
C ALA A 57 -7.80 22.62 -21.43
N ASP A 58 -9.11 22.65 -21.74
CA ASP A 58 -10.08 23.41 -20.95
C ASP A 58 -10.27 22.83 -19.53
N GLN A 59 -10.32 21.50 -19.42
CA GLN A 59 -10.42 20.82 -18.12
C GLN A 59 -9.12 20.95 -17.32
N ALA A 60 -7.97 20.72 -17.98
CA ALA A 60 -6.66 20.89 -17.35
C ALA A 60 -6.45 22.32 -16.81
N ARG A 61 -6.93 23.32 -17.55
CA ARG A 61 -6.88 24.74 -17.12
C ARG A 61 -7.72 24.98 -15.86
N ALA A 62 -8.92 24.41 -15.78
CA ALA A 62 -9.76 24.51 -14.58
C ALA A 62 -9.07 23.89 -13.35
N HIS A 63 -8.42 22.73 -13.52
CA HIS A 63 -7.66 22.09 -12.44
C HIS A 63 -6.44 22.90 -11.99
N LEU A 64 -5.65 23.46 -12.93
CA LEU A 64 -4.54 24.35 -12.58
C LEU A 64 -5.01 25.57 -11.82
N HIS A 65 -6.11 26.18 -12.26
CA HIS A 65 -6.68 27.34 -11.60
C HIS A 65 -7.11 26.99 -10.15
N GLY A 66 -7.83 25.89 -9.95
CA GLY A 66 -8.23 25.42 -8.62
C GLY A 66 -7.06 25.05 -7.71
N ALA A 67 -5.94 24.63 -8.28
CA ALA A 67 -4.71 24.31 -7.56
C ALA A 67 -3.81 25.54 -7.30
N GLY A 68 -4.20 26.74 -7.72
CA GLY A 68 -3.36 27.95 -7.59
C GLY A 68 -2.10 27.89 -8.46
N TYR A 69 -2.17 27.21 -9.62
CA TYR A 69 -1.07 26.94 -10.53
C TYR A 69 0.10 26.15 -9.92
N ASP A 70 -0.15 25.42 -8.84
CA ASP A 70 0.74 24.36 -8.38
C ASP A 70 0.49 23.09 -9.20
N LEU A 71 1.46 22.73 -10.04
CA LEU A 71 1.36 21.56 -10.93
C LEU A 71 1.21 20.24 -10.17
N SER A 72 1.95 20.07 -9.06
CA SER A 72 1.93 18.84 -8.28
C SER A 72 0.57 18.65 -7.62
N ARG A 73 0.01 19.74 -7.08
CA ARG A 73 -1.33 19.73 -6.50
C ARG A 73 -2.42 19.48 -7.56
N ALA A 74 -2.29 20.07 -8.75
CA ALA A 74 -3.23 19.85 -9.86
C ALA A 74 -3.21 18.39 -10.33
N LEU A 75 -2.02 17.79 -10.52
CA LEU A 75 -1.87 16.38 -10.88
C LEU A 75 -2.47 15.47 -9.80
N SER A 76 -2.16 15.73 -8.54
CA SER A 76 -2.70 14.96 -7.41
C SER A 76 -4.24 15.00 -7.36
N ALA A 77 -4.83 16.19 -7.59
CA ALA A 77 -6.29 16.33 -7.62
C ALA A 77 -6.93 15.57 -8.79
N ILE A 78 -6.28 15.55 -9.96
CA ILE A 78 -6.77 14.78 -11.13
C ILE A 78 -6.70 13.28 -10.85
N GLU A 79 -5.61 12.81 -10.24
CA GLU A 79 -5.49 11.40 -9.85
C GLU A 79 -6.56 10.99 -8.84
N GLN A 80 -6.80 11.80 -7.81
CA GLN A 80 -7.86 11.56 -6.81
C GLN A 80 -9.26 11.52 -7.43
N MET A 81 -9.49 12.25 -8.52
CA MET A 81 -10.77 12.22 -9.23
C MET A 81 -10.94 10.96 -10.08
N ARG A 82 -9.82 10.40 -10.59
CA ARG A 82 -9.84 9.28 -11.53
C ARG A 82 -9.71 7.92 -10.88
N TYR A 83 -9.03 7.87 -9.75
CA TYR A 83 -8.62 6.64 -9.13
C TYR A 83 -8.92 6.66 -7.64
N SER A 84 -9.43 5.53 -7.16
CA SER A 84 -9.57 5.25 -5.74
C SER A 84 -8.21 5.33 -5.03
N LEU A 85 -8.20 5.52 -3.72
CA LEU A 85 -7.00 5.43 -2.89
C LEU A 85 -6.26 4.12 -3.13
N THR A 86 -7.00 3.01 -3.17
CA THR A 86 -6.45 1.68 -3.44
C THR A 86 -5.81 1.59 -4.83
N GLU A 87 -6.49 2.09 -5.88
CA GLU A 87 -5.93 2.14 -7.24
C GLU A 87 -4.65 2.97 -7.31
N ARG A 88 -4.61 4.10 -6.60
CA ARG A 88 -3.41 4.95 -6.52
C ARG A 88 -2.25 4.20 -5.87
N ILE A 89 -2.49 3.51 -4.76
CA ILE A 89 -1.46 2.72 -4.07
C ILE A 89 -0.90 1.64 -5.00
N LEU A 90 -1.77 0.85 -5.65
CA LEU A 90 -1.36 -0.21 -6.57
C LEU A 90 -0.51 0.34 -7.72
N ARG A 91 -0.96 1.44 -8.36
CA ARG A 91 -0.22 2.07 -9.47
C ARG A 91 1.14 2.61 -9.04
N GLN A 92 1.20 3.27 -7.88
CA GLN A 92 2.42 3.86 -7.36
C GLN A 92 3.44 2.81 -6.92
N HIS A 93 2.97 1.67 -6.39
CA HIS A 93 3.81 0.63 -5.79
C HIS A 93 3.79 -0.70 -6.58
N HIS A 94 3.49 -0.67 -7.88
CA HIS A 94 3.40 -1.88 -8.72
C HIS A 94 4.68 -2.75 -8.74
N GLN A 95 5.85 -2.17 -8.47
CA GLN A 95 7.14 -2.88 -8.40
C GLN A 95 7.44 -3.45 -7.01
N ASP A 96 6.79 -2.92 -5.96
CA ASP A 96 6.99 -3.31 -4.56
C ASP A 96 5.62 -3.67 -3.97
N LYS A 97 5.19 -4.89 -4.27
CA LYS A 97 3.84 -5.37 -3.94
C LYS A 97 3.65 -5.50 -2.44
N GLY A 98 4.64 -5.97 -1.69
CA GLY A 98 4.58 -6.01 -0.23
C GLY A 98 4.27 -4.62 0.34
N ARG A 99 4.99 -3.60 -0.11
CA ARG A 99 4.71 -2.21 0.31
C ARG A 99 3.32 -1.72 -0.10
N ALA A 100 2.85 -2.10 -1.29
CA ALA A 100 1.49 -1.77 -1.72
C ALA A 100 0.44 -2.37 -0.78
N LEU A 101 0.59 -3.65 -0.44
CA LEU A 101 -0.34 -4.37 0.46
C LEU A 101 -0.33 -3.75 1.85
N ASP A 102 0.82 -3.39 2.42
CA ASP A 102 0.89 -2.71 3.72
C ASP A 102 0.12 -1.38 3.74
N LEU A 103 0.25 -0.59 2.67
CA LEU A 103 -0.46 0.69 2.54
C LEU A 103 -1.97 0.48 2.39
N ILE A 104 -2.38 -0.58 1.69
CA ILE A 104 -3.81 -0.94 1.53
C ILE A 104 -4.38 -1.42 2.88
N ALA A 105 -3.65 -2.23 3.63
CA ALA A 105 -4.03 -2.67 4.96
C ALA A 105 -4.20 -1.49 5.92
N GLN A 106 -3.27 -0.53 5.90
CA GLN A 106 -3.38 0.70 6.68
C GLN A 106 -4.59 1.54 6.27
N ALA A 107 -4.86 1.65 4.98
CA ALA A 107 -6.04 2.37 4.48
C ALA A 107 -7.35 1.71 4.93
N LEU A 108 -7.42 0.38 4.90
CA LEU A 108 -8.56 -0.39 5.39
C LEU A 108 -8.75 -0.25 6.90
N GLU A 109 -7.67 -0.40 7.67
CA GLU A 109 -7.69 -0.20 9.13
C GLU A 109 -8.25 1.18 9.49
N THR A 110 -7.87 2.21 8.75
CA THR A 110 -8.36 3.58 8.95
C THR A 110 -9.84 3.72 8.54
N ALA A 111 -10.22 3.19 7.37
CA ALA A 111 -11.58 3.32 6.84
C ALA A 111 -12.61 2.58 7.71
N GLU A 112 -12.27 1.40 8.19
CA GLU A 112 -13.13 0.52 9.00
C GLU A 112 -12.95 0.74 10.51
N GLN A 113 -12.08 1.67 10.92
CA GLN A 113 -11.78 2.02 12.31
C GLN A 113 -11.42 0.80 13.17
N LEU A 114 -10.61 -0.11 12.62
CA LEU A 114 -10.30 -1.37 13.28
C LEU A 114 -9.42 -1.13 14.52
N PRO A 115 -9.76 -1.69 15.69
CA PRO A 115 -8.95 -1.53 16.88
C PRO A 115 -7.66 -2.37 16.77
N ARG A 116 -6.51 -1.74 17.03
CA ARG A 116 -5.20 -2.40 17.08
C ARG A 116 -4.60 -2.32 18.48
N GLN A 117 -4.23 -3.48 19.03
CA GLN A 117 -3.43 -3.60 20.24
C GLN A 117 -2.26 -4.55 19.95
N TYR A 118 -1.22 -4.03 19.29
CA TYR A 118 -0.17 -4.77 18.58
C TYR A 118 -0.70 -5.48 17.33
N TRP A 119 -1.64 -6.42 17.51
CA TRP A 119 -2.31 -7.13 16.43
C TRP A 119 -3.79 -6.73 16.31
N LEU A 120 -4.39 -6.95 15.14
CA LEU A 120 -5.81 -6.73 14.90
C LEU A 120 -6.65 -7.85 15.53
N ASP A 121 -7.84 -7.49 16.01
CA ASP A 121 -8.82 -8.45 16.52
C ASP A 121 -9.50 -9.19 15.37
N PHE A 122 -9.23 -10.49 15.23
CA PHE A 122 -9.80 -11.34 14.19
C PHE A 122 -11.33 -11.43 14.26
N ALA A 123 -11.95 -11.22 15.43
CA ALA A 123 -13.41 -11.15 15.53
C ALA A 123 -13.98 -9.91 14.83
N GLN A 124 -13.22 -8.81 14.77
CA GLN A 124 -13.59 -7.62 13.98
C GLN A 124 -13.32 -7.86 12.51
N LEU A 125 -12.20 -8.51 12.16
CA LEU A 125 -11.90 -8.86 10.77
C LEU A 125 -12.97 -9.76 10.16
N GLU A 126 -13.57 -10.66 10.94
CA GLU A 126 -14.66 -11.52 10.49
C GLU A 126 -15.92 -10.76 10.03
N GLN A 127 -16.13 -9.54 10.53
CA GLN A 127 -17.25 -8.67 10.18
C GLN A 127 -17.04 -7.91 8.86
N LEU A 128 -15.82 -7.87 8.35
CA LEU A 128 -15.51 -7.20 7.09
C LEU A 128 -16.18 -7.91 5.89
N PRO A 129 -16.46 -7.18 4.80
CA PRO A 129 -16.86 -7.77 3.53
C PRO A 129 -15.90 -8.89 3.07
N PRO A 130 -16.38 -9.91 2.33
CA PRO A 130 -15.56 -11.09 2.02
C PRO A 130 -14.18 -10.80 1.42
N ALA A 131 -14.06 -9.84 0.50
CA ALA A 131 -12.79 -9.53 -0.15
C ALA A 131 -11.80 -8.86 0.80
N THR A 132 -12.24 -7.86 1.57
CA THR A 132 -11.41 -7.13 2.52
C THR A 132 -11.08 -7.97 3.74
N ARG A 133 -12.01 -8.82 4.21
CA ARG A 133 -11.75 -9.84 5.23
C ARG A 133 -10.64 -10.79 4.82
N CYS A 134 -10.77 -11.37 3.61
CA CYS A 134 -9.79 -12.31 3.09
C CYS A 134 -8.39 -11.70 3.06
N PHE A 135 -8.31 -10.46 2.56
CA PHE A 135 -7.07 -9.69 2.53
C PHE A 135 -6.52 -9.40 3.93
N MET A 136 -7.31 -8.81 4.83
CA MET A 136 -6.85 -8.37 6.15
C MET A 136 -6.44 -9.53 7.06
N VAL A 137 -7.21 -10.63 7.05
CA VAL A 137 -6.88 -11.82 7.85
C VAL A 137 -5.54 -12.42 7.41
N LEU A 138 -5.30 -12.53 6.11
CA LEU A 138 -4.05 -13.08 5.60
C LEU A 138 -2.89 -12.11 5.80
N HIS A 139 -3.08 -10.82 5.54
CA HIS A 139 -2.06 -9.80 5.77
C HIS A 139 -1.60 -9.79 7.24
N GLU A 140 -2.54 -9.79 8.19
CA GLU A 140 -2.23 -9.76 9.61
C GLU A 140 -1.57 -11.08 10.08
N TRP A 141 -2.05 -12.24 9.61
CA TRP A 141 -1.45 -13.53 9.95
C TRP A 141 -0.02 -13.67 9.42
N LEU A 142 0.23 -13.21 8.20
CA LEU A 142 1.56 -13.21 7.59
C LEU A 142 2.50 -12.24 8.29
N ALA A 143 2.02 -11.06 8.68
CA ALA A 143 2.82 -10.11 9.46
C ALA A 143 3.22 -10.70 10.83
N PHE A 144 2.34 -11.50 11.46
CA PHE A 144 2.68 -12.24 12.67
C PHE A 144 3.74 -13.31 12.42
N GLU A 145 3.63 -14.06 11.33
CA GLU A 145 4.62 -15.07 10.95
C GLU A 145 5.99 -14.45 10.65
N ASP A 146 6.03 -13.33 9.94
CA ASP A 146 7.27 -12.60 9.65
C ASP A 146 7.94 -12.06 10.94
N TRP A 147 7.16 -11.78 12.00
CA TRP A 147 7.66 -11.25 13.27
C TRP A 147 8.04 -12.33 14.30
N GLU A 148 7.17 -13.31 14.57
CA GLU A 148 7.37 -14.35 15.60
C GLU A 148 7.96 -15.65 15.03
N GLY A 149 7.84 -15.88 13.72
CA GLY A 149 8.24 -17.12 13.06
C GLY A 149 7.10 -18.14 12.88
N PHE A 150 7.34 -19.06 11.94
CA PHE A 150 6.38 -20.08 11.51
C PHE A 150 5.79 -20.92 12.64
N ASP A 151 6.60 -21.41 13.58
CA ASP A 151 6.16 -22.28 14.67
C ASP A 151 5.23 -21.58 15.67
N CYS A 152 5.43 -20.28 15.88
CA CYS A 152 4.55 -19.42 16.66
C CYS A 152 3.25 -19.08 15.90
N ALA A 153 3.34 -18.78 14.61
CA ALA A 153 2.20 -18.39 13.78
C ALA A 153 1.10 -19.46 13.69
N LEU A 154 1.47 -20.74 13.83
CA LEU A 154 0.49 -21.84 13.89
C LEU A 154 -0.46 -21.75 15.10
N HIS A 155 -0.13 -20.99 16.15
CA HIS A 155 -1.01 -20.75 17.31
C HIS A 155 -1.81 -19.45 17.20
N PHE A 156 -1.55 -18.64 16.17
CA PHE A 156 -2.15 -17.33 16.01
C PHE A 156 -3.27 -17.39 14.98
N HIS A 157 -4.52 -17.56 15.43
CA HIS A 157 -5.72 -17.52 14.56
C HIS A 157 -5.63 -18.36 13.26
N LEU A 158 -4.94 -19.50 13.33
CA LEU A 158 -4.67 -20.34 12.16
C LEU A 158 -5.94 -20.80 11.42
N PRO A 159 -7.03 -21.21 12.11
CA PRO A 159 -8.26 -21.62 11.41
C PRO A 159 -8.84 -20.53 10.50
N GLN A 160 -8.77 -19.26 10.95
CA GLN A 160 -9.21 -18.12 10.15
C GLN A 160 -8.32 -17.93 8.92
N ALA A 161 -6.99 -17.99 9.08
CA ALA A 161 -6.05 -17.88 7.97
C ALA A 161 -6.25 -19.01 6.94
N ILE A 162 -6.36 -20.26 7.40
CA ILE A 162 -6.63 -21.43 6.55
C ILE A 162 -7.93 -21.27 5.76
N ALA A 163 -9.01 -20.79 6.40
CA ALA A 163 -10.27 -20.52 5.71
C ALA A 163 -10.10 -19.49 4.57
N GLN A 164 -9.29 -18.45 4.77
CA GLN A 164 -9.02 -17.46 3.72
C GLN A 164 -8.09 -17.99 2.63
N LEU A 165 -7.10 -18.82 2.95
CA LEU A 165 -6.26 -19.49 1.95
C LEU A 165 -7.10 -20.40 1.05
N ARG A 166 -8.04 -21.16 1.61
CA ARG A 166 -9.01 -21.95 0.84
C ARG A 166 -9.90 -21.05 -0.02
N HIS A 167 -10.32 -19.89 0.51
CA HIS A 167 -11.07 -18.90 -0.29
C HIS A 167 -10.27 -18.39 -1.51
N LEU A 168 -8.96 -18.21 -1.35
CA LEU A 168 -8.04 -17.88 -2.45
C LEU A 168 -7.67 -19.06 -3.36
N GLN A 169 -8.27 -20.23 -3.14
CA GLN A 169 -7.93 -21.48 -3.86
C GLN A 169 -6.43 -21.81 -3.72
N ARG A 170 -5.92 -21.69 -2.50
CA ARG A 170 -4.56 -22.09 -2.09
C ARG A 170 -4.64 -23.31 -1.17
N ASP A 171 -5.37 -24.32 -1.61
CA ASP A 171 -5.65 -25.53 -0.83
C ASP A 171 -4.36 -26.26 -0.41
N ALA A 172 -3.38 -26.37 -1.30
CA ALA A 172 -2.10 -27.00 -0.98
C ALA A 172 -1.34 -26.30 0.17
N LEU A 173 -1.44 -24.97 0.26
CA LEU A 173 -0.84 -24.21 1.34
C LEU A 173 -1.63 -24.38 2.63
N ALA A 174 -2.96 -24.28 2.55
CA ALA A 174 -3.85 -24.54 3.68
C ALA A 174 -3.61 -25.93 4.28
N ASP A 175 -3.50 -26.97 3.44
CA ASP A 175 -3.24 -28.33 3.86
C ASP A 175 -1.83 -28.51 4.45
N THR A 176 -0.84 -27.73 3.98
CA THR A 176 0.51 -27.70 4.55
C THR A 176 0.50 -27.14 5.98
N LEU A 177 -0.29 -26.08 6.21
CA LEU A 177 -0.45 -25.49 7.54
C LEU A 177 -1.22 -26.41 8.50
N ASP A 178 -2.32 -27.02 8.04
CA ASP A 178 -3.08 -28.02 8.81
C ASP A 178 -2.15 -29.19 9.25
N GLN A 179 -1.31 -29.68 8.33
CA GLN A 179 -0.34 -30.74 8.63
C GLN A 179 0.71 -30.30 9.67
N ALA A 180 1.23 -29.08 9.56
CA ALA A 180 2.21 -28.55 10.49
C ALA A 180 1.63 -28.41 11.91
N GLU A 181 0.43 -27.83 12.02
CA GLU A 181 -0.27 -27.67 13.29
C GLU A 181 -0.56 -29.02 13.94
N GLN A 182 -1.14 -29.97 13.19
CA GLN A 182 -1.42 -31.32 13.69
C GLN A 182 -0.15 -32.00 14.18
N ARG A 183 0.96 -31.86 13.46
CA ARG A 183 2.24 -32.45 13.86
C ARG A 183 2.75 -31.84 15.17
N GLN A 184 2.66 -30.52 15.30
CA GLN A 184 3.08 -29.82 16.51
C GLN A 184 2.21 -30.20 17.72
N GLN A 185 0.89 -30.32 17.54
CA GLN A 185 -0.03 -30.78 18.58
C GLN A 185 0.27 -32.21 19.02
N GLN A 186 0.55 -33.13 18.08
CA GLN A 186 0.95 -34.51 18.38
C GLN A 186 2.23 -34.57 19.23
N LEU A 187 3.25 -33.79 18.85
CA LEU A 187 4.51 -33.72 19.59
C LEU A 187 4.30 -33.16 21.01
N ARG A 188 3.50 -32.10 21.16
CA ARG A 188 3.18 -31.54 22.49
C ARG A 188 2.40 -32.54 23.35
N ALA A 189 1.40 -33.21 22.77
CA ALA A 189 0.59 -34.20 23.48
C ALA A 189 1.44 -35.40 23.96
N ALA A 190 2.38 -35.87 23.15
CA ALA A 190 3.28 -36.97 23.51
C ALA A 190 4.21 -36.64 24.69
N HIS A 191 4.40 -35.36 25.02
CA HIS A 191 5.35 -34.87 26.02
C HIS A 191 4.70 -33.99 27.11
N ALA A 192 3.36 -34.00 27.22
CA ALA A 192 2.53 -33.08 28.01
C ALA A 192 2.73 -33.09 29.54
N GLY A 193 3.72 -33.80 30.08
CA GLY A 193 4.01 -33.86 31.51
C GLY A 193 5.46 -34.09 31.88
N GLY A 194 6.40 -33.99 30.93
CA GLY A 194 7.82 -34.31 31.15
C GLY A 194 8.80 -33.24 30.70
N GLU A 195 8.39 -32.32 29.82
CA GLU A 195 9.27 -31.33 29.20
C GLU A 195 8.79 -29.91 29.44
N SER A 196 9.74 -28.99 29.61
CA SER A 196 9.49 -27.55 29.60
C SER A 196 9.10 -27.07 28.20
N ALA A 197 8.49 -25.88 28.13
CA ALA A 197 8.10 -25.29 26.85
C ALA A 197 9.29 -25.12 25.87
N ALA A 198 10.48 -24.82 26.39
CA ALA A 198 11.69 -24.67 25.59
C ALA A 198 12.17 -26.00 24.98
N GLU A 199 12.11 -27.09 25.74
CA GLU A 199 12.48 -28.43 25.25
C GLU A 199 11.51 -28.92 24.17
N LEU A 200 10.20 -28.66 24.37
CA LEU A 200 9.18 -28.95 23.36
C LEU A 200 9.42 -28.16 22.06
N ALA A 201 9.77 -26.89 22.15
CA ALA A 201 10.07 -26.06 20.98
C ALA A 201 11.28 -26.61 20.20
N VAL A 202 12.37 -26.98 20.90
CA VAL A 202 13.53 -27.65 20.29
C VAL A 202 13.13 -28.94 19.59
N ARG A 203 12.27 -29.76 20.22
CA ARG A 203 11.80 -31.03 19.65
C ARG A 203 10.98 -30.83 18.39
N VAL A 204 10.09 -29.83 18.36
CA VAL A 204 9.32 -29.46 17.17
C VAL A 204 10.26 -29.03 16.05
N ASN A 205 11.24 -28.18 16.33
CA ASN A 205 12.18 -27.68 15.33
C ASN A 205 13.18 -28.74 14.81
N GLN A 206 13.29 -29.89 15.49
CA GLN A 206 14.07 -31.04 15.04
C GLN A 206 13.22 -32.10 14.31
N ASP A 207 11.90 -31.95 14.30
CA ASP A 207 11.01 -32.93 13.67
C ASP A 207 11.04 -32.80 12.15
N ALA A 208 11.38 -33.91 11.48
CA ALA A 208 11.54 -33.92 10.02
C ALA A 208 10.23 -33.59 9.26
N LEU A 209 9.07 -34.02 9.78
CA LEU A 209 7.78 -33.75 9.15
C LEU A 209 7.39 -32.29 9.31
N PHE A 210 7.59 -31.73 10.52
CA PHE A 210 7.38 -30.31 10.77
C PHE A 210 8.27 -29.45 9.87
N ASN A 211 9.57 -29.74 9.81
CA ASN A 211 10.53 -29.01 8.98
C ASN A 211 10.20 -29.11 7.48
N THR A 212 9.68 -30.25 7.03
CA THR A 212 9.19 -30.41 5.64
C THR A 212 7.98 -29.50 5.37
N CYS A 213 7.05 -29.37 6.32
CA CYS A 213 5.90 -28.48 6.19
C CYS A 213 6.34 -27.01 6.19
N GLN A 214 7.25 -26.63 7.08
CA GLN A 214 7.82 -25.28 7.11
C GLN A 214 8.51 -24.93 5.78
N GLN A 215 9.33 -25.83 5.24
CA GLN A 215 9.98 -25.61 3.94
C GLN A 215 8.95 -25.40 2.81
N ARG A 216 7.92 -26.26 2.74
CA ARG A 216 6.84 -26.14 1.76
C ARG A 216 6.06 -24.84 1.92
N PHE A 217 5.85 -24.39 3.15
CA PHE A 217 5.23 -23.10 3.43
C PHE A 217 6.11 -21.97 2.89
N SER A 218 7.40 -21.94 3.21
CA SER A 218 8.33 -20.89 2.73
C SER A 218 8.39 -20.82 1.20
N GLU A 219 8.40 -21.96 0.51
CA GLU A 219 8.39 -22.02 -0.96
C GLU A 219 7.10 -21.41 -1.55
N GLN A 220 5.94 -21.63 -0.91
CA GLN A 220 4.65 -21.12 -1.38
C GLN A 220 4.38 -19.67 -0.94
N ARG A 221 4.89 -19.27 0.23
CA ARG A 221 4.77 -17.92 0.83
C ARG A 221 5.29 -16.83 -0.10
N ALA A 222 6.35 -17.12 -0.85
CA ALA A 222 6.96 -16.21 -1.82
C ALA A 222 5.98 -15.72 -2.91
N HIS A 223 4.90 -16.46 -3.15
CA HIS A 223 3.87 -16.11 -4.13
C HIS A 223 2.61 -15.51 -3.51
N LEU A 224 2.50 -15.42 -2.18
CA LEU A 224 1.27 -14.93 -1.54
C LEU A 224 1.05 -13.44 -1.77
N ASP A 225 2.11 -12.62 -1.75
CA ASP A 225 1.99 -11.18 -2.01
C ASP A 225 1.43 -10.92 -3.41
N GLU A 226 1.91 -11.69 -4.40
CA GLU A 226 1.39 -11.67 -5.77
C GLU A 226 -0.10 -12.03 -5.82
N CYS A 227 -0.50 -13.06 -5.07
CA CYS A 227 -1.88 -13.50 -5.01
C CYS A 227 -2.79 -12.46 -4.34
N LEU A 228 -2.36 -11.88 -3.22
CA LEU A 228 -3.09 -10.85 -2.51
C LEU A 228 -3.18 -9.57 -3.32
N TYR A 229 -2.11 -9.18 -4.01
CA TYR A 229 -2.11 -8.03 -4.92
C TYR A 229 -3.15 -8.20 -6.04
N ALA A 230 -3.14 -9.35 -6.72
CA ALA A 230 -4.14 -9.66 -7.75
C ALA A 230 -5.57 -9.77 -7.19
N TRP A 231 -5.72 -10.21 -5.94
CA TRP A 231 -7.00 -10.24 -5.24
C TRP A 231 -7.57 -8.83 -5.03
N VAL A 232 -6.74 -7.90 -4.55
CA VAL A 232 -7.13 -6.50 -4.40
C VAL A 232 -7.51 -5.89 -5.75
N GLU A 233 -6.70 -6.10 -6.80
CA GLU A 233 -7.01 -5.60 -8.15
C GLU A 233 -8.37 -6.08 -8.66
N ARG A 234 -8.71 -7.35 -8.43
CA ARG A 234 -9.99 -7.94 -8.86
C ARG A 234 -11.19 -7.37 -8.09
N HIS A 235 -11.00 -7.03 -6.82
CA HIS A 235 -12.06 -6.64 -5.90
C HIS A 235 -11.99 -5.17 -5.50
N ILE A 236 -11.36 -4.34 -6.33
CA ILE A 236 -10.95 -2.98 -5.97
C ILE A 236 -12.09 -2.08 -5.49
N GLU A 237 -13.30 -2.30 -5.98
CA GLU A 237 -14.52 -1.58 -5.57
C GLU A 237 -14.93 -1.83 -4.12
N GLN A 238 -14.45 -2.90 -3.49
CA GLN A 238 -14.69 -3.22 -2.08
C GLN A 238 -13.62 -2.65 -1.15
N PHE A 239 -12.54 -2.09 -1.70
CA PHE A 239 -11.44 -1.49 -0.93
C PHE A 239 -11.61 0.05 -0.84
N PRO A 240 -10.89 0.73 0.08
CA PRO A 240 -11.07 2.14 0.32
C PRO A 240 -10.88 3.00 -0.93
N ALA A 241 -11.81 3.96 -1.07
CA ALA A 241 -11.86 4.95 -2.15
C ALA A 241 -10.94 6.15 -1.92
#